data_AF-A0A7T4TWR5-F1
#
_entry.id   AF-A0A7T4TWR5-F1
#
_cell.length_a   1.000
_cell.length_b   1.000
_cell.length_c   1.000
_cell.angle_alpha   90.00
_cell.angle_beta   90.00
_cell.angle_gamma   90.00
#
_symmetry.space_group_name_H-M   'P 1'
#
loop_
_entity.id
_entity.type
_entity.pdbx_description
1 polymer ?
#
loop_
_entity_poly.entity_id
_entity_poly.type
_entity_poly.pdbx_seq_one_letter_code
_entity_poly.pdbx_strand_id
1 'polypeptide(L)' 'MPAARVRPQGGGVANIDDEAVFAAIIYVLVSGCAWRALPLCFGASKSTVHRRFVIW' A
#
# COMPACT_ATOMS: atom_id res chain seq x y z
N MET A 1 17.16 -34.54 5.38
CA MET A 1 16.49 -33.26 5.66
C MET A 1 15.84 -32.78 4.37
N PRO A 2 14.51 -32.57 4.25
CA PRO A 2 13.95 -32.14 2.98
C PRO A 2 14.18 -30.64 2.78
N ALA A 3 14.57 -30.26 1.57
CA ALA A 3 14.90 -28.88 1.20
C ALA A 3 13.63 -28.00 1.13
N ALA A 4 13.74 -26.76 1.63
CA ALA A 4 12.67 -25.77 1.58
C ALA A 4 12.28 -25.49 0.12
N ARG A 5 11.08 -25.93 -0.27
CA ARG A 5 10.52 -25.69 -1.60
C ARG A 5 10.15 -24.22 -1.71
N VAL A 6 10.99 -23.42 -2.38
CA VAL A 6 10.64 -22.05 -2.76
C VAL A 6 9.41 -22.13 -3.66
N ARG A 7 8.26 -21.68 -3.14
CA ARG A 7 7.04 -21.55 -3.92
C ARG A 7 7.27 -20.43 -4.92
N PRO A 8 6.93 -20.60 -6.21
CA PRO A 8 6.88 -19.47 -7.12
C PRO A 8 5.63 -18.68 -6.73
N GLN A 9 5.76 -17.74 -5.80
CA GLN A 9 4.73 -16.73 -5.54
C GLN A 9 4.74 -15.68 -6.67
N GLY A 10 4.75 -16.16 -7.92
CA GLY A 10 4.71 -15.41 -9.15
C GLY A 10 3.27 -15.36 -9.68
N GLY A 11 2.38 -14.77 -8.89
CA GLY A 11 0.96 -14.66 -9.21
C GLY A 11 0.25 -13.56 -8.44
N GLY A 12 0.98 -12.51 -8.05
CA GLY A 12 0.39 -11.33 -7.43
C GLY A 12 -0.22 -10.45 -8.52
N VAL A 13 -1.53 -10.23 -8.47
CA VAL A 13 -2.08 -8.96 -8.94
C VAL A 13 -1.19 -7.90 -8.30
N ALA A 14 -0.55 -7.07 -9.13
CA ALA A 14 0.64 -6.34 -8.74
C ALA A 14 0.47 -5.64 -7.37
N ASN A 15 1.55 -5.61 -6.58
CA ASN A 15 1.69 -4.93 -5.28
C ASN A 15 1.45 -3.40 -5.34
N ILE A 16 0.82 -2.92 -6.42
CA ILE A 16 0.50 -1.54 -6.69
C ILE A 16 -0.46 -1.02 -5.63
N ASP A 17 -1.40 -1.83 -5.12
CA ASP A 17 -2.32 -1.37 -4.07
C ASP A 17 -1.64 -1.14 -2.71
N ASP A 18 -0.80 -2.06 -2.23
CA ASP A 18 -0.12 -1.89 -0.92
C ASP A 18 1.05 -0.89 -0.99
N GLU A 19 1.86 -0.89 -2.06
CA GLU A 19 2.89 0.14 -2.27
C GLU A 19 2.26 1.53 -2.44
N ALA A 20 1.15 1.64 -3.16
CA ALA A 20 0.43 2.91 -3.27
C ALA A 20 -0.13 3.40 -1.95
N VAL A 21 -0.69 2.48 -1.14
CA VAL A 21 -1.18 2.81 0.19
C VAL A 21 -0.02 3.30 1.06
N PHE A 22 1.13 2.62 1.02
CA PHE A 22 2.30 3.03 1.77
C PHE A 22 2.84 4.38 1.30
N ALA A 23 3.03 4.57 0.00
CA ALA A 23 3.48 5.83 -0.59
C ALA A 23 2.51 6.99 -0.28
N ALA A 24 1.20 6.73 -0.28
CA ALA A 24 0.18 7.69 0.12
C ALA A 24 0.27 8.08 1.60
N ILE A 25 0.51 7.12 2.51
CA ILE A 25 0.73 7.38 3.94
C ILE A 25 1.98 8.25 4.13
N ILE A 26 3.10 7.89 3.50
CA ILE A 26 4.34 8.66 3.56
C ILE A 26 4.15 10.05 2.99
N TYR A 27 3.46 10.19 1.86
CA TYR A 27 3.14 11.50 1.28
C TYR A 27 2.36 12.38 2.26
N VAL A 28 1.32 11.84 2.91
CA VAL A 28 0.53 12.56 3.92
C VAL A 28 1.38 12.94 5.13
N LEU A 29 2.25 12.05 5.62
CA LEU A 29 3.15 12.32 6.73
C LEU A 29 4.18 13.42 6.42
N VAL A 30 4.78 13.38 5.22
CA VAL A 30 5.80 14.34 4.79
C VAL A 30 5.20 15.69 4.42
N SER A 31 4.05 15.70 3.74
CA SER A 31 3.41 16.93 3.28
C SER A 31 2.48 17.57 4.32
N GLY A 32 2.06 16.83 5.36
CA GLY A 32 1.04 17.25 6.31
C GLY A 32 -0.35 17.48 5.68
N CYS A 33 -0.54 17.09 4.42
CA CYS A 33 -1.79 17.30 3.71
C CYS A 33 -2.87 16.34 4.21
N ALA A 34 -4.11 16.81 4.28
CA ALA A 34 -5.24 15.96 4.63
C ALA A 34 -5.41 14.80 3.63
N TRP A 35 -5.89 13.64 4.09
CA TRP A 35 -6.22 12.48 3.24
C TRP A 35 -7.11 12.84 2.04
N ARG A 36 -7.90 13.92 2.14
CA ARG A 36 -8.75 14.44 1.07
C ARG A 36 -7.97 15.05 -0.10
N ALA A 37 -6.78 15.60 0.15
CA ALA A 37 -5.88 16.16 -0.84
C ALA A 37 -4.96 15.11 -1.48
N LEU A 38 -5.11 13.82 -1.11
CA LEU A 38 -4.35 12.75 -1.70
C LEU A 38 -4.69 12.60 -3.19
N PRO A 39 -3.68 12.64 -4.09
CA PRO A 39 -3.89 12.43 -5.52
C PRO A 39 -4.51 11.06 -5.79
N LEU A 40 -5.54 11.01 -6.64
CA LEU A 40 -6.14 9.76 -7.13
C LEU A 40 -5.13 8.91 -7.93
N CYS A 41 -4.02 9.52 -8.37
CA CYS A 41 -2.92 8.87 -9.09
C CYS A 41 -2.22 7.75 -8.31
N PHE A 42 -2.35 7.72 -6.98
CA PHE A 42 -1.82 6.60 -6.21
C PHE A 42 -2.59 5.30 -6.49
N GLY A 43 -3.80 5.33 -7.04
CA GLY A 43 -4.57 4.09 -7.27
C GLY A 43 -5.18 3.49 -6.00
N ALA A 44 -4.68 3.88 -4.82
CA ALA A 44 -5.28 3.57 -3.53
C ALA A 44 -6.43 4.54 -3.20
N SER A 45 -7.60 3.99 -2.87
CA SER A 45 -8.71 4.79 -2.35
C SER A 45 -8.36 5.37 -0.98
N LYS A 46 -8.72 6.64 -0.73
CA LYS A 46 -8.51 7.33 0.56
C LYS A 46 -8.99 6.49 1.75
N SER A 47 -10.11 5.78 1.57
CA SER A 47 -10.70 4.88 2.56
C SER A 47 -9.81 3.66 2.85
N THR A 48 -9.15 3.11 1.83
CA THR A 48 -8.20 2.00 1.97
C THR A 48 -6.98 2.46 2.75
N VAL A 49 -6.41 3.61 2.38
CA VAL A 49 -5.21 4.16 3.02
C VAL A 49 -5.46 4.45 4.51
N HIS A 50 -6.58 5.10 4.83
CA HIS A 50 -6.95 5.39 6.21
C HIS A 50 -7.22 4.12 7.03
N ARG A 51 -7.91 3.12 6.45
CA ARG A 51 -8.10 1.84 7.15
C ARG A 51 -6.78 1.13 7.41
N ARG A 52 -5.86 1.12 6.44
CA ARG A 52 -4.55 0.49 6.60
C ARG A 52 -3.72 1.19 7.67
N PHE A 53 -3.78 2.52 7.73
CA PHE A 53 -3.14 3.33 8.78
C PHE A 53 -3.69 3.03 10.19
N VAL A 54 -4.99 2.71 10.33
CA VAL A 54 -5.58 2.35 11.63
C VAL A 54 -5.30 0.90 12.02
N ILE A 55 -5.11 0.03 11.03
CA ILE A 55 -4.87 -1.41 11.24
C ILE A 55 -3.40 -1.70 11.60
N TRP A 56 -2.47 -0.86 11.13
CA TRP A 56 -1.05 -0.93 11.46
C TRP A 56 -0.75 -0.21 12.78
#